data_AF-A0A7K0T0Q2-F1
#
_entry.id   AF-A0A7K0T0Q2-F1
#
_cell.length_a   1.000
_cell.length_b   1.000
_cell.length_c   1.000
_cell.angle_alpha   90.00
_cell.angle_beta   90.00
_cell.angle_gamma   90.00
#
_symmetry.space_group_name_H-M   'P 1'
#
loop_
_entity.id
_entity.type
_entity.pdbx_description
1 polymer ?
#
loop_
_entity_poly.entity_id
_entity_poly.type
_entity_poly.pdbx_seq_one_letter_code
_entity_poly.pdbx_strand_id
1 'polypeptide(L)'
;MKKPLHPLTLWISAILLAIGVVALDNAWIALAIVGAVALLVFARRDGSPWERSFNLSLRIGAVILGIRTIVGILIGVPIPGSILFTLPILDLPSWMPGIRIGGAVTLERLSSSLHEGVIIATMIALFGAATSLTSPHKLLRVTPSFIYEIGITLVIATSLFPQLVTSARRIRTAQKLRGMENIHIRSIAIPLLEESLSRSLQLAAAMDARGYGISRKRSRYRPQQWLMRDNVIVLLTVAASAVMVAR
;
A
#
# COMPACT_ATOMS: atom_id res chain seq x y z
N MET A 1 -3.83 -24.90 -13.24
CA MET A 1 -3.90 -23.42 -13.22
C MET A 1 -4.98 -22.99 -12.22
N LYS A 2 -4.63 -22.33 -11.11
CA LYS A 2 -5.63 -21.90 -10.11
C LYS A 2 -6.45 -20.75 -10.72
N LYS A 3 -7.78 -20.79 -10.62
CA LYS A 3 -8.65 -19.70 -11.10
C LYS A 3 -8.33 -18.42 -10.30
N PRO A 4 -8.17 -17.26 -10.96
CA PRO A 4 -7.87 -16.01 -10.27
C PRO A 4 -9.06 -15.60 -9.39
N LEU A 5 -8.78 -15.16 -8.16
CA LEU A 5 -9.80 -14.58 -7.28
C LEU A 5 -10.25 -13.23 -7.80
N HIS A 6 -11.45 -12.81 -7.38
CA HIS A 6 -11.89 -11.46 -7.68
C HIS A 6 -11.00 -10.44 -6.91
N PRO A 7 -10.49 -9.37 -7.57
CA PRO A 7 -9.63 -8.36 -6.95
C PRO A 7 -10.16 -7.80 -5.63
N LEU A 8 -11.47 -7.50 -5.59
CA LEU A 8 -12.10 -6.94 -4.40
C LEU A 8 -12.11 -7.90 -3.21
N THR A 9 -12.13 -9.22 -3.44
CA THR A 9 -12.15 -10.23 -2.36
C THR A 9 -10.93 -10.09 -1.47
N LEU A 10 -9.75 -9.87 -2.07
CA LEU A 10 -8.49 -9.73 -1.34
C LEU A 10 -8.38 -8.39 -0.63
N TRP A 11 -8.92 -7.32 -1.22
CA TRP A 11 -8.93 -6.00 -0.59
C TRP A 11 -9.93 -5.90 0.55
N ILE A 12 -11.14 -6.42 0.37
CA ILE A 12 -12.16 -6.49 1.43
C ILE A 12 -11.63 -7.33 2.59
N SER A 13 -11.06 -8.51 2.31
CA SER A 13 -10.49 -9.35 3.38
C SER A 13 -9.30 -8.70 4.08
N ALA A 14 -8.40 -8.03 3.37
CA ALA A 14 -7.29 -7.30 3.99
C ALA A 14 -7.78 -6.16 4.90
N ILE A 15 -8.79 -5.39 4.48
CA ILE A 15 -9.38 -4.31 5.28
C ILE A 15 -10.08 -4.87 6.52
N LEU A 16 -10.89 -5.92 6.37
CA LEU A 16 -11.59 -6.55 7.50
C LEU A 16 -10.59 -7.13 8.52
N LEU A 17 -9.57 -7.84 8.05
CA LEU A 17 -8.52 -8.37 8.94
C LEU A 17 -7.73 -7.24 9.60
N ALA A 18 -7.45 -6.15 8.90
CA ALA A 18 -6.80 -4.97 9.47
C ALA A 18 -7.63 -4.36 10.62
N ILE A 19 -8.93 -4.19 10.42
CA ILE A 19 -9.86 -3.71 11.45
C ILE A 19 -9.88 -4.69 12.64
N GLY A 20 -9.99 -5.99 12.39
CA GLY A 20 -9.97 -7.02 13.43
C GLY A 20 -8.69 -7.03 14.25
N VAL A 21 -7.52 -6.89 13.60
CA VAL A 21 -6.21 -6.84 14.28
C VAL A 21 -6.08 -5.62 15.18
N VAL A 22 -6.56 -4.44 14.73
CA VAL A 22 -6.53 -3.22 15.55
C VAL A 22 -7.51 -3.30 16.70
N ALA A 23 -8.70 -3.86 16.49
CA ALA A 23 -9.73 -3.96 17.52
C ALA A 23 -9.33 -4.92 18.64
N LEU A 24 -8.76 -6.08 18.30
CA LEU A 24 -8.38 -7.10 19.27
C LEU A 24 -7.09 -6.75 20.05
N ASP A 25 -6.26 -5.88 19.49
CA ASP A 25 -4.97 -5.44 20.06
C ASP A 25 -4.13 -6.61 20.63
N ASN A 26 -3.94 -7.67 19.83
CA ASN A 26 -3.21 -8.89 20.24
C ASN A 26 -2.12 -9.28 19.23
N ALA A 27 -0.85 -9.12 19.63
CA ALA A 27 0.31 -9.39 18.77
C ALA A 27 0.44 -10.86 18.31
N TRP A 28 0.03 -11.83 19.13
CA TRP A 28 0.14 -13.25 18.76
C TRP A 28 -0.81 -13.60 17.61
N ILE A 29 -2.04 -13.07 17.66
CA ILE A 29 -3.03 -13.26 16.60
C ILE A 29 -2.63 -12.49 15.35
N ALA A 30 -2.07 -11.29 15.51
CA ALA A 30 -1.51 -10.52 14.41
C ALA A 30 -0.40 -11.30 13.67
N LEU A 31 0.55 -11.90 14.40
CA LEU A 31 1.60 -12.77 13.84
C LEU A 31 1.02 -14.01 13.13
N ALA A 32 0.02 -14.66 13.73
CA ALA A 32 -0.66 -15.80 13.12
C ALA A 32 -1.32 -15.43 11.78
N ILE A 33 -1.95 -14.25 11.71
CA ILE A 33 -2.54 -13.71 10.48
C ILE A 33 -1.45 -13.45 9.43
N VAL A 34 -0.32 -12.86 9.81
CA VAL A 34 0.82 -12.67 8.89
C VAL A 34 1.28 -14.02 8.32
N GLY A 35 1.40 -15.05 9.16
CA GLY A 35 1.74 -16.41 8.72
C GLY A 35 0.73 -17.01 7.74
N ALA A 36 -0.57 -16.90 8.06
CA ALA A 36 -1.64 -17.39 7.20
C ALA A 36 -1.68 -16.67 5.84
N VAL A 37 -1.49 -15.36 5.85
CA VAL A 37 -1.44 -14.52 4.65
C VAL A 37 -0.18 -14.80 3.84
N ALA A 38 0.97 -15.01 4.47
CA ALA A 38 2.20 -15.40 3.80
C ALA A 38 2.06 -16.75 3.07
N LEU A 39 1.38 -17.72 3.71
CA LEU A 39 1.07 -19.01 3.09
C LEU A 39 0.10 -18.84 1.92
N LEU A 40 -0.94 -18.01 2.08
CA LEU A 40 -1.88 -17.70 1.00
C LEU A 40 -1.15 -17.09 -0.20
N VAL A 41 -0.29 -16.09 0.04
CA VAL A 41 0.55 -15.47 -0.99
C VAL A 41 1.38 -16.54 -1.68
N PHE A 42 2.14 -17.34 -0.93
CA PHE A 42 2.99 -18.40 -1.47
C PHE A 42 2.21 -19.41 -2.33
N ALA A 43 1.04 -19.83 -1.88
CA ALA A 43 0.19 -20.79 -2.58
C ALA A 43 -0.48 -20.21 -3.85
N ARG A 44 -0.60 -18.89 -3.96
CA ARG A 44 -1.34 -18.18 -5.04
C ARG A 44 -0.44 -17.27 -5.88
N ARG A 45 0.88 -17.54 -5.91
CA ARG A 45 1.82 -16.78 -6.73
C ARG A 45 1.51 -16.99 -8.21
N ASP A 46 1.19 -15.90 -8.90
CA ASP A 46 0.86 -15.89 -10.33
C ASP A 46 2.06 -15.47 -11.20
N GLY A 47 3.27 -15.32 -10.64
CA GLY A 47 4.49 -14.90 -11.36
C GLY A 47 4.46 -13.46 -11.87
N SER A 48 3.49 -12.66 -11.43
CA SER A 48 3.34 -11.27 -11.87
C SER A 48 4.41 -10.36 -11.24
N PRO A 49 4.77 -9.20 -11.86
CA PRO A 49 5.75 -8.27 -11.28
C PRO A 49 5.41 -7.80 -9.86
N TRP A 50 4.12 -7.77 -9.53
CA TRP A 50 3.58 -7.36 -8.23
C TRP A 50 3.83 -8.38 -7.12
N GLU A 51 4.25 -9.61 -7.44
CA GLU A 51 4.58 -10.64 -6.44
C GLU A 51 5.66 -10.17 -5.45
N ARG A 52 6.58 -9.34 -5.91
CA ARG A 52 7.66 -8.78 -5.09
C ARG A 52 7.15 -7.83 -4.00
N SER A 53 5.95 -7.27 -4.17
CA SER A 53 5.35 -6.33 -3.23
C SER A 53 5.19 -6.95 -1.84
N PHE A 54 4.84 -8.23 -1.72
CA PHE A 54 4.69 -8.86 -0.41
C PHE A 54 6.03 -9.00 0.34
N ASN A 55 7.09 -9.40 -0.36
CA ASN A 55 8.43 -9.49 0.24
C ASN A 55 8.92 -8.10 0.67
N LEU A 56 8.70 -7.08 -0.16
CA LEU A 56 9.00 -5.70 0.20
C LEU A 56 8.22 -5.25 1.44
N SER A 57 6.93 -5.53 1.52
CA SER A 57 6.10 -5.20 2.69
C SER A 57 6.58 -5.89 3.96
N LEU A 58 7.00 -7.17 3.89
CA LEU A 58 7.59 -7.86 5.04
C LEU A 58 8.92 -7.23 5.47
N ARG A 59 9.78 -6.84 4.52
CA ARG A 59 11.04 -6.14 4.84
C ARG A 59 10.78 -4.79 5.49
N ILE A 60 9.84 -4.00 4.94
CA ILE A 60 9.46 -2.71 5.50
C ILE A 60 8.86 -2.89 6.90
N GLY A 61 7.98 -3.89 7.09
CA GLY A 61 7.41 -4.23 8.39
C GLY A 61 8.47 -4.62 9.42
N ALA A 62 9.45 -5.44 9.04
CA ALA A 62 10.57 -5.82 9.91
C ALA A 62 11.47 -4.63 10.26
N VAL A 63 11.75 -3.75 9.30
CA VAL A 63 12.50 -2.51 9.55
C VAL A 63 11.75 -1.60 10.52
N ILE A 64 10.45 -1.41 10.33
CA ILE A 64 9.62 -0.57 11.21
C ILE A 64 9.52 -1.18 12.61
N LEU A 65 9.39 -2.50 12.71
CA LEU A 65 9.45 -3.21 13.99
C LEU A 65 10.77 -2.91 14.71
N GLY A 66 11.90 -3.07 14.02
CA GLY A 66 13.23 -2.79 14.58
C GLY A 66 13.38 -1.33 15.01
N ILE A 67 12.97 -0.37 14.17
CA ILE A 67 12.96 1.06 14.51
C ILE A 67 12.09 1.30 15.74
N ARG A 68 10.89 0.72 15.80
CA ARG A 68 9.98 0.92 16.93
C ARG A 68 10.55 0.36 18.23
N THR A 69 11.17 -0.82 18.19
CA THR A 69 11.86 -1.41 19.35
C THR A 69 13.03 -0.53 19.81
N ILE A 70 13.84 -0.02 18.88
CA ILE A 70 14.94 0.90 19.19
C ILE A 70 14.41 2.19 19.83
N VAL A 71 13.35 2.77 19.27
CA VAL A 71 12.69 3.96 19.83
C VAL A 71 12.10 3.67 21.21
N GLY A 72 11.52 2.48 21.41
CA GLY A 72 10.99 2.02 22.69
C GLY A 72 12.07 1.89 23.78
N ILE A 73 13.28 1.48 23.40
CA ILE A 73 14.47 1.39 24.26
C ILE A 73 15.08 2.77 24.53
N LEU A 74 15.16 3.63 23.51
CA LEU A 74 15.86 4.91 23.58
C LEU A 74 15.02 5.99 24.31
N ILE A 75 13.70 5.98 24.13
CA ILE A 75 12.79 6.92 24.79
C ILE A 75 12.35 6.32 26.12
N GLY A 76 12.93 6.85 27.20
CA GLY A 76 12.63 6.49 28.58
C GLY A 76 11.28 7.01 29.03
N VAL A 77 10.21 6.32 28.65
CA VAL A 77 8.90 6.46 29.30
C VAL A 77 8.91 5.55 30.52
N PRO A 78 8.90 6.08 31.76
CA PRO A 78 8.95 5.25 32.96
C PRO A 78 7.66 4.44 33.06
N ILE A 79 7.73 3.15 32.75
CA ILE A 79 6.67 2.19 33.03
C ILE A 79 7.13 1.39 34.25
N PRO A 80 6.39 1.41 35.38
CA PRO A 80 6.73 0.61 36.55
C PRO A 80 6.86 -0.87 36.17
N GLY A 81 7.92 -1.54 36.61
CA GLY A 81 8.16 -2.92 36.22
C GLY A 81 9.58 -3.41 36.45
N SER A 82 9.90 -4.53 35.82
CA SER A 82 11.20 -5.21 35.94
C SER A 82 12.26 -4.53 35.08
N ILE A 83 13.27 -3.95 35.74
CA ILE A 83 14.37 -3.24 35.07
C ILE A 83 15.35 -4.28 34.48
N LEU A 84 15.57 -4.23 33.17
CA LEU A 84 16.55 -5.08 32.49
C LEU A 84 17.94 -4.43 32.51
N PHE A 85 18.02 -3.16 32.10
CA PHE A 85 19.27 -2.38 32.08
C PHE A 85 18.93 -0.88 32.08
N THR A 86 19.92 -0.06 32.45
CA THR A 86 19.78 1.41 32.48
C THR A 86 20.68 2.02 31.41
N LEU A 87 20.11 2.93 30.62
CA LEU A 87 20.84 3.77 29.70
C LEU A 87 21.21 5.09 30.38
N PRO A 88 22.38 5.68 30.09
CA PRO A 88 22.74 6.98 30.60
C PRO A 88 21.68 8.01 30.19
N ILE A 89 21.23 8.79 31.16
CA ILE A 89 20.19 9.79 30.96
C ILE A 89 20.84 11.00 30.30
N LEU A 90 20.31 11.40 29.15
CA LEU A 90 20.68 12.65 28.49
C LEU A 90 19.68 13.73 28.91
N ASP A 91 20.18 14.76 29.57
CA ASP A 91 19.39 15.94 29.91
C ASP A 91 19.03 16.68 28.62
N LEU A 92 17.73 16.74 28.32
CA LEU A 92 17.25 17.46 27.16
C LEU A 92 17.15 18.96 27.44
N PRO A 93 17.31 19.80 26.41
CA PRO A 93 17.11 21.24 26.56
C PRO A 93 15.70 21.58 27.03
N SER A 94 15.54 22.74 27.67
CA SER A 94 14.29 23.22 28.29
C SER A 94 13.07 23.33 27.35
N TRP A 95 13.25 23.27 26.03
CA TRP A 95 12.16 23.25 25.04
C TRP A 95 11.50 21.86 24.85
N MET A 96 12.08 20.79 25.41
CA MET A 96 11.54 19.43 25.33
C MET A 96 11.20 18.85 26.73
N PRO A 97 10.41 19.54 27.57
CA PRO A 97 10.04 19.03 28.88
C PRO A 97 9.14 17.80 28.73
N GLY A 98 9.45 16.72 29.47
CA GLY A 98 8.63 15.51 29.54
C GLY A 98 9.10 14.32 28.68
N ILE A 99 10.11 14.51 27.82
CA ILE A 99 10.76 13.41 27.11
C ILE A 99 12.11 13.15 27.80
N ARG A 100 12.43 11.88 28.04
CA ARG A 100 13.75 11.47 28.56
C ARG A 100 14.39 10.55 27.54
N ILE A 101 15.60 10.88 27.10
CA ILE A 101 16.40 9.99 26.28
C ILE A 101 17.27 9.16 27.24
N GLY A 102 17.17 7.84 27.15
CA GLY A 102 17.79 6.91 28.09
C GLY A 102 16.96 6.66 29.36
N GLY A 103 17.60 6.18 30.42
CA GLY A 103 16.94 5.76 31.66
C GLY A 103 16.74 4.23 31.76
N ALA A 104 15.93 3.79 32.72
CA ALA A 104 15.67 2.36 32.95
C ALA A 104 14.81 1.77 31.84
N VAL A 105 15.34 0.77 31.13
CA VAL A 105 14.62 -0.03 30.15
C VAL A 105 13.96 -1.19 30.88
N THR A 106 12.64 -1.19 30.93
CA THR A 106 11.85 -2.23 31.59
C THR A 106 11.36 -3.28 30.59
N LEU A 107 11.14 -4.50 31.07
CA LEU A 107 10.61 -5.60 30.26
C LEU A 107 9.23 -5.26 29.68
N GLU A 108 8.42 -4.57 30.47
CA GLU A 108 7.06 -4.14 30.16
C GLU A 108 7.05 -3.09 29.04
N ARG A 109 8.04 -2.19 29.03
CA ARG A 109 8.22 -1.23 27.94
C ARG A 109 8.66 -1.92 26.65
N LEU A 110 9.60 -2.85 26.74
CA LEU A 110 10.10 -3.58 25.59
C LEU A 110 8.99 -4.44 24.96
N SER A 111 8.21 -5.15 25.78
CA SER A 111 7.10 -5.98 25.31
C SER A 111 5.98 -5.15 24.70
N SER A 112 5.61 -4.01 25.29
CA SER A 112 4.64 -3.07 24.73
C SER A 112 5.10 -2.51 23.37
N SER A 113 6.34 -2.06 23.27
CA SER A 113 6.90 -1.52 22.02
C SER A 113 6.95 -2.58 20.90
N LEU A 114 7.31 -3.81 21.25
CA LEU A 114 7.33 -4.93 20.31
C LEU A 114 5.91 -5.29 19.86
N HIS A 115 4.95 -5.33 20.79
CA HIS A 115 3.54 -5.61 20.51
C HIS A 115 2.95 -4.62 19.50
N GLU A 116 3.10 -3.32 19.76
CA GLU A 116 2.65 -2.28 18.84
C GLU A 116 3.35 -2.35 17.48
N GLY A 117 4.64 -2.68 17.47
CA GLY A 117 5.44 -2.85 16.25
C GLY A 117 4.93 -4.01 15.41
N VAL A 118 4.56 -5.12 16.03
CA VAL A 118 3.98 -6.29 15.38
C VAL A 118 2.63 -5.94 14.75
N ILE A 119 1.79 -5.16 15.42
CA ILE A 119 0.50 -4.72 14.87
C ILE A 119 0.69 -3.89 13.59
N ILE A 120 1.63 -2.93 13.61
CA ILE A 120 1.94 -2.10 12.44
C ILE A 120 2.54 -2.94 11.31
N ALA A 121 3.48 -3.82 11.63
CA ALA A 121 4.07 -4.73 10.65
C ALA A 121 3.01 -5.63 10.00
N THR A 122 2.04 -6.10 10.78
CA THR A 122 0.91 -6.90 10.31
C THR A 122 0.01 -6.13 9.36
N MET A 123 -0.30 -4.87 9.69
CA MET A 123 -1.04 -3.97 8.81
C MET A 123 -0.36 -3.84 7.44
N ILE A 124 0.94 -3.58 7.44
CA ILE A 124 1.74 -3.45 6.22
C ILE A 124 1.76 -4.75 5.42
N ALA A 125 1.88 -5.90 6.11
CA ALA A 125 1.87 -7.22 5.48
C ALA A 125 0.51 -7.55 4.82
N LEU A 126 -0.60 -7.19 5.45
CA LEU A 126 -1.96 -7.39 4.92
C LEU A 126 -2.17 -6.63 3.60
N PHE A 127 -1.87 -5.33 3.58
CA PHE A 127 -1.98 -4.53 2.35
C PHE A 127 -0.93 -4.92 1.30
N GLY A 128 0.26 -5.33 1.74
CA GLY A 128 1.30 -5.90 0.89
C GLY A 128 0.85 -7.16 0.17
N ALA A 129 0.16 -8.06 0.87
CA ALA A 129 -0.39 -9.27 0.31
C ALA A 129 -1.52 -8.97 -0.68
N ALA A 130 -2.47 -8.11 -0.30
CA ALA A 130 -3.55 -7.69 -1.21
C ALA A 130 -2.99 -7.11 -2.52
N THR A 131 -1.97 -6.25 -2.44
CA THR A 131 -1.28 -5.69 -3.63
C THR A 131 -0.51 -6.74 -4.41
N SER A 132 0.13 -7.70 -3.72
CA SER A 132 0.93 -8.74 -4.37
C SER A 132 0.10 -9.73 -5.18
N LEU A 133 -1.10 -10.07 -4.69
CA LEU A 133 -2.02 -10.96 -5.41
C LEU A 133 -2.90 -10.20 -6.41
N THR A 134 -2.98 -8.87 -6.30
CA THR A 134 -3.87 -8.05 -7.10
C THR A 134 -3.10 -6.94 -7.82
N SER A 135 -2.91 -7.06 -9.14
CA SER A 135 -2.33 -5.97 -9.91
C SER A 135 -3.24 -4.73 -9.87
N PRO A 136 -2.74 -3.49 -9.71
CA PRO A 136 -3.54 -2.27 -9.69
C PRO A 136 -4.46 -2.11 -10.91
N HIS A 137 -4.01 -2.53 -12.10
CA HIS A 137 -4.84 -2.52 -13.30
C HIS A 137 -6.08 -3.43 -13.22
N LYS A 138 -6.01 -4.55 -12.47
CA LYS A 138 -7.18 -5.41 -12.22
C LYS A 138 -8.18 -4.71 -11.31
N LEU A 139 -7.70 -3.91 -10.34
CA LEU A 139 -8.55 -3.15 -9.43
C LEU A 139 -9.29 -2.02 -10.16
N LEU A 140 -8.60 -1.32 -11.07
CA LEU A 140 -9.23 -0.31 -11.94
C LEU A 140 -10.31 -0.88 -12.87
N ARG A 141 -10.23 -2.17 -13.21
CA ARG A 141 -11.24 -2.82 -14.07
C ARG A 141 -12.53 -3.15 -13.33
N VAL A 142 -12.47 -3.30 -12.01
CA VAL A 142 -13.62 -3.67 -11.17
C VAL A 142 -14.27 -2.46 -10.51
N THR A 143 -13.88 -1.24 -10.87
CA THR A 143 -14.50 -0.02 -10.34
C THR A 143 -16.01 -0.01 -10.59
N PRO A 144 -16.82 0.42 -9.60
CA PRO A 144 -18.26 0.57 -9.76
C PRO A 144 -18.66 1.48 -10.92
N SER A 145 -19.85 1.25 -11.48
CA SER A 145 -20.38 2.04 -12.59
C SER A 145 -20.65 3.50 -12.23
N PHE A 146 -20.98 3.80 -10.96
CA PHE A 146 -21.26 5.16 -10.52
C PHE A 146 -20.01 6.07 -10.50
N ILE A 147 -18.80 5.49 -10.48
CA ILE A 147 -17.53 6.21 -10.64
C ILE A 147 -16.87 5.94 -12.00
N TYR A 148 -17.65 5.60 -13.02
CA TYR A 148 -17.12 5.26 -14.34
C TYR A 148 -16.20 6.36 -14.92
N GLU A 149 -16.58 7.63 -14.78
CA GLU A 149 -15.81 8.78 -15.27
C GLU A 149 -14.46 8.93 -14.57
N ILE A 150 -14.42 8.68 -13.26
CA ILE A 150 -13.17 8.65 -12.49
C ILE A 150 -12.33 7.43 -12.91
N GLY A 151 -12.97 6.27 -13.06
CA GLY A 151 -12.32 5.02 -13.46
C GLY A 151 -11.66 5.11 -14.83
N ILE A 152 -12.36 5.63 -15.84
CA ILE A 152 -11.80 5.81 -17.19
C ILE A 152 -10.66 6.82 -17.18
N THR A 153 -10.79 7.95 -16.47
CA THR A 153 -9.74 8.95 -16.34
C THR A 153 -8.48 8.35 -15.73
N LEU A 154 -8.63 7.54 -14.69
CA LEU A 154 -7.51 6.87 -14.02
C LEU A 154 -6.88 5.77 -14.90
N VAL A 155 -7.69 5.02 -15.67
CA VAL A 155 -7.18 4.06 -16.66
C VAL A 155 -6.39 4.77 -17.76
N ILE A 156 -6.90 5.88 -18.28
CA ILE A 156 -6.18 6.70 -19.28
C ILE A 156 -4.87 7.20 -18.68
N ALA A 157 -4.92 7.85 -17.52
CA ALA A 157 -3.74 8.38 -16.83
C ALA A 157 -2.67 7.30 -16.60
N THR A 158 -3.06 6.14 -16.06
CA THR A 158 -2.13 5.03 -15.81
C THR A 158 -1.57 4.41 -17.10
N SER A 159 -2.32 4.41 -18.20
CA SER A 159 -1.85 3.93 -19.50
C SER A 159 -0.89 4.90 -20.21
N LEU A 160 -1.09 6.21 -20.00
CA LEU A 160 -0.25 7.26 -20.58
C LEU A 160 0.98 7.56 -19.74
N PHE A 161 0.96 7.23 -18.45
CA PHE A 161 2.07 7.50 -17.53
C PHE A 161 3.45 7.01 -18.04
N PRO A 162 3.60 5.77 -18.57
CA PRO A 162 4.87 5.34 -19.14
C PRO A 162 5.34 6.21 -20.31
N GLN A 163 4.40 6.69 -21.14
CA GLN A 163 4.68 7.56 -22.28
C GLN A 163 5.12 8.96 -21.83
N LEU A 164 4.56 9.47 -20.73
CA LEU A 164 5.00 10.74 -20.13
C LEU A 164 6.43 10.63 -19.61
N VAL A 165 6.78 9.51 -18.97
CA VAL A 165 8.15 9.27 -18.46
C VAL A 165 9.14 9.18 -19.62
N THR A 166 8.82 8.48 -20.71
CA THR A 166 9.71 8.40 -21.89
C THR A 166 9.86 9.77 -22.57
N SER A 167 8.78 10.53 -22.68
CA SER A 167 8.79 11.89 -23.25
C SER A 167 9.65 12.84 -22.40
N ALA A 168 9.49 12.81 -21.07
CA ALA A 168 10.32 13.60 -20.14
C ALA A 168 11.81 13.24 -20.25
N ARG A 169 12.14 11.95 -20.37
CA ARG A 169 13.53 11.49 -20.59
C ARG A 169 14.07 11.95 -21.94
N ARG A 170 13.27 11.88 -23.00
CA ARG A 170 13.63 12.35 -24.35
C ARG A 170 13.91 13.86 -24.34
N ILE A 171 13.02 14.65 -23.75
CA ILE A 171 13.18 16.11 -23.62
C ILE A 171 14.46 16.42 -22.84
N ARG A 172 14.67 15.78 -21.68
CA ARG A 172 15.89 15.97 -20.88
C ARG A 172 17.15 15.67 -21.69
N THR A 173 17.14 14.61 -22.49
CA THR A 173 18.27 14.22 -23.33
C THR A 173 18.51 15.22 -24.46
N ALA A 174 17.45 15.71 -25.10
CA ALA A 174 17.55 16.74 -26.14
C ALA A 174 18.12 18.06 -25.59
N GLN A 175 17.73 18.48 -24.39
CA GLN A 175 18.30 19.68 -23.76
C GLN A 175 19.79 19.51 -23.45
N LYS A 176 20.22 18.33 -23.00
CA LYS A 176 21.66 18.02 -22.80
C LYS A 176 22.45 18.13 -24.10
N LEU A 177 21.91 17.61 -25.21
CA LEU A 177 22.54 17.69 -26.52
C LEU A 177 22.62 19.12 -27.06
N ARG A 178 21.77 20.02 -26.58
CA ARG A 178 21.82 21.47 -26.88
C ARG A 178 22.85 22.23 -26.03
N GLY A 179 23.67 21.54 -25.24
CA GLY A 179 24.70 22.17 -24.40
C GLY A 179 24.16 22.78 -23.11
N MET A 180 22.92 22.48 -22.70
CA MET A 180 22.40 22.96 -21.42
C MET A 180 22.95 22.14 -20.26
N GLU A 181 23.92 22.69 -19.53
CA GLU A 181 24.48 22.09 -18.31
C GLU A 181 23.48 22.09 -17.14
N ASN A 182 22.79 23.22 -16.92
CA ASN A 182 21.83 23.39 -15.81
C ASN A 182 20.39 23.22 -16.30
N ILE A 183 19.88 21.99 -16.26
CA ILE A 183 18.51 21.67 -16.68
C ILE A 183 17.53 22.08 -15.58
N HIS A 184 16.87 23.22 -15.78
CA HIS A 184 15.81 23.71 -14.91
C HIS A 184 14.52 22.92 -15.14
N ILE A 185 13.71 22.73 -14.09
CA ILE A 185 12.41 22.03 -14.18
C ILE A 185 11.53 22.59 -15.30
N ARG A 186 11.52 23.93 -15.46
CA ARG A 186 10.75 24.64 -16.50
C ARG A 186 11.12 24.22 -17.93
N SER A 187 12.39 23.89 -18.18
CA SER A 187 12.90 23.48 -19.51
C SER A 187 12.43 22.09 -19.95
N ILE A 188 11.96 21.27 -18.99
CA ILE A 188 11.32 19.97 -19.25
C ILE A 188 9.81 20.11 -19.18
N ALA A 189 9.30 20.85 -18.18
CA ALA A 189 7.88 20.96 -17.92
C ALA A 189 7.10 21.64 -19.06
N ILE A 190 7.60 22.75 -19.61
CA ILE A 190 6.87 23.46 -20.69
C ILE A 190 6.70 22.57 -21.93
N PRO A 191 7.78 21.98 -22.52
CA PRO A 191 7.60 21.11 -23.68
C PRO A 191 6.77 19.86 -23.37
N LEU A 192 6.91 19.31 -22.16
CA LEU A 192 6.11 18.16 -21.74
C LEU A 192 4.62 18.50 -21.62
N LEU A 193 4.28 19.69 -21.13
CA LEU A 193 2.90 20.17 -21.04
C LEU A 193 2.31 20.39 -22.43
N GLU A 194 3.05 21.03 -23.33
CA GLU A 194 2.63 21.22 -24.73
C GLU A 194 2.36 19.87 -25.41
N GLU A 195 3.30 18.92 -25.29
CA GLU A 195 3.17 17.57 -25.82
C GLU A 195 1.99 16.82 -25.19
N SER A 196 1.76 16.98 -23.89
CA SER A 196 0.63 16.36 -23.17
C SER A 196 -0.71 16.95 -23.58
N LEU A 197 -0.80 18.27 -23.77
CA LEU A 197 -2.01 18.96 -24.23
C LEU A 197 -2.37 18.51 -25.65
N SER A 198 -1.40 18.48 -26.56
CA SER A 198 -1.61 17.98 -27.92
C SER A 198 -2.12 16.54 -27.94
N ARG A 199 -1.50 15.65 -27.13
CA ARG A 199 -1.97 14.26 -26.98
C ARG A 199 -3.36 14.16 -26.37
N SER A 200 -3.71 14.99 -25.40
CA SER A 200 -5.06 14.97 -24.81
C SER A 200 -6.13 15.36 -25.83
N LEU A 201 -5.86 16.34 -26.69
CA LEU A 201 -6.77 16.76 -27.77
C LEU A 201 -6.95 15.64 -28.80
N GLN A 202 -5.85 14.99 -29.21
CA GLN A 202 -5.89 13.85 -30.12
C GLN A 202 -6.66 12.66 -29.52
N LEU A 203 -6.45 12.38 -28.24
CA LEU A 203 -7.15 11.31 -27.54
C LEU A 203 -8.65 11.61 -27.41
N ALA A 204 -9.02 12.86 -27.11
CA ALA A 204 -10.42 13.29 -27.04
C ALA A 204 -11.11 13.11 -28.40
N ALA A 205 -10.51 13.61 -29.49
CA ALA A 205 -11.03 13.44 -30.84
C ALA A 205 -11.19 11.95 -31.23
N ALA A 206 -10.21 11.10 -30.86
CA ALA A 206 -10.28 9.66 -31.10
C ALA A 206 -11.35 8.95 -30.24
N MET A 207 -11.63 9.46 -29.03
CA MET A 207 -12.69 8.97 -28.16
C MET A 207 -14.07 9.31 -28.72
N ASP A 208 -14.26 10.56 -29.18
CA ASP A 208 -15.51 11.02 -29.79
C ASP A 208 -15.82 10.27 -31.09
N ALA A 209 -14.81 10.06 -31.96
CA ALA A 209 -14.95 9.29 -33.18
C ALA A 209 -15.35 7.81 -32.94
N ARG A 210 -15.00 7.26 -31.77
CA ARG A 210 -15.40 5.90 -31.33
C ARG A 210 -16.74 5.87 -30.59
N GLY A 211 -17.42 7.02 -30.48
CA GLY A 211 -18.69 7.13 -29.78
C GLY A 211 -18.59 7.02 -28.26
N TYR A 212 -17.44 7.36 -27.66
CA TYR A 212 -17.37 7.46 -26.20
C TYR A 212 -18.32 8.55 -25.72
N GLY A 213 -19.19 8.22 -24.75
CA GLY A 213 -20.10 9.18 -24.12
C GLY A 213 -21.53 9.16 -24.67
N ILE A 214 -21.78 8.51 -25.81
CA ILE A 214 -23.11 8.42 -26.43
C ILE A 214 -24.11 7.62 -25.58
N SER A 215 -23.65 6.57 -24.89
CA SER A 215 -24.49 5.72 -24.04
C SER A 215 -23.90 5.56 -22.63
N ARG A 216 -24.77 5.67 -21.61
CA ARG A 216 -24.45 5.31 -20.22
C ARG A 216 -24.33 3.80 -20.01
N LYS A 217 -24.98 3.00 -20.86
CA LYS A 217 -24.90 1.52 -20.81
C LYS A 217 -23.69 1.07 -21.63
N ARG A 218 -22.64 0.59 -20.95
CA ARG A 218 -21.39 0.09 -21.55
C ARG A 218 -21.23 -1.40 -21.28
N SER A 219 -20.79 -2.14 -22.29
CA SER A 219 -20.33 -3.52 -22.12
C SER A 219 -18.87 -3.55 -21.64
N ARG A 220 -18.47 -4.61 -20.93
CA ARG A 220 -17.08 -4.84 -20.51
C ARG A 220 -16.48 -5.95 -21.36
N TYR A 221 -15.38 -5.67 -22.06
CA TYR A 221 -14.72 -6.64 -22.96
C TYR A 221 -14.12 -7.84 -22.21
N ARG A 222 -13.62 -7.65 -20.99
CA ARG A 222 -13.13 -8.73 -20.11
C ARG A 222 -13.72 -8.58 -18.71
N PRO A 223 -14.96 -9.06 -18.48
CA PRO A 223 -15.57 -8.99 -17.16
C PRO A 223 -14.83 -9.92 -16.20
N GLN A 224 -14.47 -9.42 -15.02
CA GLN A 224 -14.06 -10.26 -13.91
C GLN A 224 -15.34 -10.74 -13.21
N GLN A 225 -15.66 -12.01 -13.34
CA GLN A 225 -16.84 -12.57 -12.69
C GLN A 225 -16.57 -12.80 -11.21
N TRP A 226 -17.54 -12.44 -10.38
CA TRP A 226 -17.54 -12.79 -8.97
C TRP A 226 -17.96 -14.26 -8.84
N LEU A 227 -17.14 -15.10 -8.21
CA LEU A 227 -17.39 -16.54 -8.07
C LEU A 227 -17.91 -16.86 -6.67
N MET A 228 -18.62 -17.99 -6.50
CA MET A 228 -19.07 -18.44 -5.16
C MET A 228 -17.92 -18.57 -4.15
N ARG A 229 -16.71 -18.90 -4.61
CA ARG A 229 -15.51 -18.99 -3.76
C ARG A 229 -15.14 -17.64 -3.14
N ASP A 230 -15.41 -16.54 -3.84
CA ASP A 230 -15.15 -15.19 -3.35
C ASP A 230 -16.10 -14.87 -2.18
N ASN A 231 -17.38 -15.30 -2.25
CA ASN A 231 -18.32 -15.18 -1.14
C ASN A 231 -17.86 -15.93 0.10
N VAL A 232 -17.40 -17.18 -0.07
CA VAL A 232 -16.93 -18.00 1.06
C VAL A 232 -15.73 -17.34 1.74
N ILE A 233 -14.77 -16.80 0.98
CA ILE A 233 -13.60 -16.11 1.53
C ILE A 233 -14.04 -14.84 2.27
N VAL A 234 -14.90 -14.01 1.66
CA VAL A 234 -15.38 -12.78 2.31
C VAL A 234 -16.13 -13.11 3.60
N LEU A 235 -17.08 -14.05 3.57
CA LEU A 235 -17.84 -14.46 4.75
C LEU A 235 -16.94 -14.97 5.88
N LEU A 236 -15.95 -15.80 5.56
CA LEU A 236 -14.99 -16.30 6.55
C LEU A 236 -14.19 -15.13 7.16
N THR A 237 -13.76 -14.17 6.34
CA THR A 237 -13.01 -13.01 6.83
C THR A 237 -13.87 -12.04 7.63
N VAL A 238 -15.15 -11.88 7.29
CA VAL A 238 -16.13 -11.11 8.06
C VAL A 238 -16.36 -11.78 9.41
N ALA A 239 -16.59 -13.10 9.45
CA ALA A 239 -16.78 -13.84 10.69
C ALA A 239 -15.55 -13.76 11.59
N ALA A 240 -14.34 -13.95 11.04
CA ALA A 240 -13.10 -13.81 11.78
C ALA A 240 -12.94 -12.40 12.35
N SER A 241 -13.13 -11.36 11.53
CA SER A 241 -13.07 -9.97 11.99
C SER A 241 -14.12 -9.65 13.05
N ALA A 242 -15.35 -10.15 12.91
CA ALA A 242 -16.41 -9.93 13.88
C ALA A 242 -16.08 -10.56 15.24
N VAL A 243 -15.52 -11.77 15.24
CA VAL A 243 -15.05 -12.44 16.48
C VAL A 243 -13.92 -11.65 17.14
N MET A 244 -13.03 -11.04 16.37
CA MET A 244 -11.94 -10.21 16.89
C MET A 244 -12.46 -8.90 17.50
N VAL A 245 -13.49 -8.30 16.91
CA VAL A 245 -14.08 -7.03 17.39
C VAL A 245 -15.00 -7.25 18.60
N ALA A 246 -15.63 -8.42 18.72
CA ALA A 246 -16.56 -8.73 19.79
C ALA A 246 -15.91 -9.18 21.11
N ARG A 247 -14.58 -9.31 21.14
CA ARG A 247 -13.79 -9.70 22.32
C ARG A 247 -13.00 -8.51 22.84
#